data_AF-A0A8C9QL69-F1
#
_entry.id   AF-A0A8C9QL69-F1
#
_cell.length_a   1.000
_cell.length_b   1.000
_cell.length_c   1.000
_cell.angle_alpha   90.00
_cell.angle_beta   90.00
_cell.angle_gamma   90.00
#
_symmetry.space_group_name_H-M   'P 1'
#
loop_
_entity.id
_entity.type
_entity.pdbx_description
1 polymer ?
#
loop_
_entity_poly.entity_id
_entity_poly.type
_entity_poly.pdbx_seq_one_letter_code
_entity_poly.pdbx_strand_id
1 'polypeptide(L)'
;MKGFNSQMRSEVKRLKTFMTYESYSSWIPSEMAAAGFYFTGVKSGIQCFCCSLILFGTSLRKFPIEDHRKFRPHCEFLLGKDVGNIAKYDVRVKNPGKKLRGDKARYRNEETRLESFKNWPFYARGISPHALSAAGFIFIGERDTVQCFSCGGCLGDWEEGDNPWKEHAKWFPKCEYLQSKKSSDEIAQYIESYKGFVDVTGEHFVNSWFKRELLMASAYCNDSVFANEELRLDTFKKWPHKSGLKTAALARAGLFYTGVEDIVQCFSCGGCLHNWKEEDDPLEDHTKHFPNCPFLQNMKSTEEVIPDLQSHVTLIQNSPNLRVFHLKCNFFSNFESLMTALTSCKKLEEIWFSESFFNVIPFVTILPNFLSLKILNLSFQQFPDKETSEKFAYTLGSLNHLEELILPTGDGIRQVAKLIIQQCQQLQCLRVLSFYQVLNDDSLMEIAKVAINGGFQKLENLNLSINHEISEEGYRNFFRALDNLPNLQELTISRHFTACIKAQATTVKALSQCVLRLPSLTRLQMLSWLLDAEDLALLDAMKERHPKSKHLIISWKWILPFSPIIQK
;
A
#
# COMPACT_ATOMS: atom_id res chain seq x y z
N MET A 1 7.72 4.77 37.31
CA MET A 1 8.57 4.72 36.10
C MET A 1 9.96 5.28 36.40
N LYS A 2 10.77 4.56 37.19
CA LYS A 2 12.21 4.88 37.24
C LYS A 2 12.82 4.29 35.97
N GLY A 3 13.40 5.11 35.10
CA GLY A 3 14.09 4.64 33.88
C GLY A 3 13.33 4.73 32.55
N PHE A 4 12.20 5.44 32.46
CA PHE A 4 11.63 5.80 31.15
C PHE A 4 12.40 6.99 30.56
N ASN A 5 12.82 6.90 29.30
CA ASN A 5 13.50 7.98 28.59
C ASN A 5 12.57 8.55 27.49
N SER A 6 11.97 9.70 27.76
CA SER A 6 11.05 10.40 26.85
C SER A 6 11.72 10.87 25.55
N GLN A 7 13.02 11.21 25.61
CA GLN A 7 13.77 11.70 24.45
C GLN A 7 14.04 10.59 23.42
N MET A 8 13.97 9.32 23.85
CA MET A 8 14.24 8.14 23.03
C MET A 8 12.97 7.40 22.61
N ARG A 9 11.80 8.05 22.69
CA ARG A 9 10.51 7.52 22.21
C ARG A 9 10.46 7.33 20.69
N SER A 10 11.15 8.20 19.95
CA SER A 10 11.28 8.10 18.49
C SER A 10 12.31 7.04 18.09
N GLU A 11 11.89 6.06 17.31
CA GLU A 11 12.78 5.06 16.73
C GLU A 11 13.87 5.68 15.87
N VAL A 12 13.56 6.76 15.13
CA VAL A 12 14.55 7.51 14.35
C VAL A 12 15.61 8.13 15.25
N LYS A 13 15.22 8.70 16.41
CA LYS A 13 16.18 9.22 17.38
C LYS A 13 17.04 8.12 17.98
N ARG A 14 16.46 6.95 18.29
CA ARG A 14 17.22 5.78 18.73
C ARG A 14 18.22 5.34 17.68
N LEU A 15 17.81 5.24 16.41
CA LEU A 15 18.69 4.93 15.28
C LEU A 15 19.87 5.90 15.17
N LYS A 16 19.63 7.21 15.31
CA LYS A 16 20.69 8.22 15.27
C LYS A 16 21.77 8.01 16.33
N THR A 17 21.42 7.46 17.49
CA THR A 17 22.44 7.16 18.52
C THR A 17 23.47 6.14 18.06
N PHE A 18 23.14 5.28 17.09
CA PHE A 18 24.06 4.26 16.57
C PHE A 18 25.02 4.76 15.49
N MET A 19 24.99 6.05 15.12
CA MET A 19 25.92 6.61 14.12
C MET A 19 27.39 6.45 14.51
N THR A 20 27.70 6.40 15.81
CA THR A 20 29.05 6.21 16.36
C THR A 20 29.27 4.80 16.91
N TYR A 21 28.37 3.86 16.62
CA TYR A 21 28.43 2.51 17.16
C TYR A 21 29.45 1.66 16.38
N GLU A 22 30.54 1.26 17.04
CA GLU A 22 31.55 0.38 16.45
C GLU A 22 31.07 -1.08 16.43
N SER A 23 30.99 -1.64 15.22
CA SER A 23 30.40 -2.94 14.90
C SER A 23 31.27 -4.12 15.35
N TYR A 24 31.05 -4.59 16.58
CA TYR A 24 31.54 -5.91 17.06
C TYR A 24 30.39 -6.91 17.34
N SER A 25 29.15 -6.51 17.09
CA SER A 25 27.93 -7.29 17.34
C SER A 25 27.25 -7.68 16.02
N SER A 26 26.63 -8.85 15.95
CA SER A 26 25.82 -9.31 14.82
C SER A 26 24.45 -8.64 14.73
N TRP A 27 24.03 -7.91 15.75
CA TRP A 27 22.77 -7.17 15.74
C TRP A 27 22.92 -5.88 14.95
N ILE A 28 22.00 -5.66 14.01
CA ILE A 28 22.01 -4.44 13.21
C ILE A 28 21.28 -3.30 13.98
N PRO A 29 21.72 -2.04 13.84
CA PRO A 29 21.13 -0.89 14.55
C PRO A 29 19.61 -0.76 14.43
N SER A 30 19.05 -1.12 13.26
CA SER A 30 17.60 -1.11 13.03
C SER A 30 16.85 -2.10 13.90
N GLU A 31 17.36 -3.33 14.08
CA GLU A 31 16.74 -4.33 14.96
C GLU A 31 16.78 -3.89 16.42
N MET A 32 17.89 -3.27 16.84
CA MET A 32 18.04 -2.75 18.21
C MET A 32 17.07 -1.59 18.45
N ALA A 33 16.98 -0.63 17.53
CA ALA A 33 16.06 0.49 17.62
C ALA A 33 14.58 0.07 17.59
N ALA A 34 14.22 -0.88 16.73
CA ALA A 34 12.89 -1.47 16.65
C ALA A 34 12.52 -2.27 17.91
N ALA A 35 13.50 -2.92 18.55
CA ALA A 35 13.33 -3.57 19.85
C ALA A 35 13.27 -2.58 21.04
N GLY A 36 13.30 -1.28 20.77
CA GLY A 36 13.17 -0.21 21.76
C GLY A 36 14.50 0.21 22.39
N PHE A 37 15.65 -0.14 21.82
CA PHE A 37 16.96 0.19 22.37
C PHE A 37 17.62 1.38 21.65
N TYR A 38 18.35 2.20 22.39
CA TYR A 38 19.28 3.20 21.87
C TYR A 38 20.70 2.91 22.36
N PHE A 39 21.70 3.37 21.62
CA PHE A 39 23.09 3.27 22.02
C PHE A 39 23.40 4.25 23.15
N THR A 40 24.02 3.75 24.22
CA THR A 40 24.35 4.55 25.40
C THR A 40 25.60 5.43 25.24
N GLY A 41 26.38 5.23 24.18
CA GLY A 41 27.68 5.89 24.01
C GLY A 41 28.83 5.22 24.78
N VAL A 42 28.55 4.17 25.57
CA VAL A 42 29.55 3.49 26.41
C VAL A 42 29.69 2.04 25.97
N LYS A 43 30.90 1.67 25.52
CA LYS A 43 31.23 0.33 24.98
C LYS A 43 30.23 -0.07 23.88
N SER A 44 29.70 -1.30 23.92
CA SER A 44 28.61 -1.80 23.06
C SER A 44 27.24 -1.79 23.76
N GLY A 45 27.08 -0.99 24.82
CA GLY A 45 25.89 -1.00 25.65
C GLY A 45 24.69 -0.33 24.98
N ILE A 46 23.59 -1.06 24.87
CA ILE A 46 22.30 -0.56 24.36
C ILE A 46 21.27 -0.54 25.49
N GLN A 47 20.43 0.50 25.56
CA GLN A 47 19.46 0.68 26.65
C GLN A 47 18.04 0.82 26.11
N CYS A 48 17.10 0.08 26.70
CA CYS A 48 15.69 0.20 26.35
C CYS A 48 15.11 1.53 26.88
N PHE A 49 14.48 2.32 26.01
CA PHE A 49 13.87 3.60 26.41
C PHE A 49 12.71 3.42 27.41
N CYS A 50 12.03 2.27 27.38
CA CYS A 50 10.84 2.02 28.19
C CYS A 50 11.17 1.43 29.56
N CYS A 51 11.94 0.33 29.59
CA CYS A 51 12.22 -0.41 30.83
C CYS A 51 13.63 -0.23 31.39
N SER A 52 14.49 0.56 30.73
CA SER A 52 15.90 0.76 31.11
C SER A 52 16.76 -0.51 31.17
N LEU A 53 16.34 -1.61 30.54
CA LEU A 53 17.21 -2.77 30.34
C LEU A 53 18.44 -2.36 29.55
N ILE A 54 19.62 -2.67 30.06
CA ILE A 54 20.88 -2.50 29.34
C ILE A 54 21.36 -3.87 28.88
N LEU A 55 21.66 -4.00 27.59
CA LEU A 55 22.26 -5.18 26.99
C LEU A 55 23.64 -4.82 26.42
N PHE A 56 24.53 -5.80 26.41
CA PHE A 56 25.81 -5.74 25.71
C PHE A 56 25.74 -6.84 24.64
N GLY A 57 25.99 -6.51 23.37
CA GLY A 57 25.79 -7.45 22.25
C GLY A 57 26.71 -8.68 22.34
N THR A 58 26.16 -9.89 22.44
CA THR A 58 26.96 -11.12 22.64
C THR A 58 26.46 -12.38 21.93
N SER A 59 25.41 -12.36 21.07
CA SER A 59 24.85 -13.61 20.52
C SER A 59 24.48 -13.55 19.02
N LEU A 60 25.09 -14.46 18.25
CA LEU A 60 24.86 -14.68 16.81
C LEU A 60 23.51 -15.31 16.45
N ARG A 61 22.82 -15.95 17.41
CA ARG A 61 21.64 -16.80 17.14
C ARG A 61 20.32 -16.27 17.69
N LYS A 62 20.30 -15.05 18.21
CA LYS A 62 19.13 -14.49 18.91
C LYS A 62 18.91 -13.05 18.51
N PHE A 63 17.66 -12.63 18.42
CA PHE A 63 17.31 -11.25 18.10
C PHE A 63 17.30 -10.37 19.37
N PRO A 64 17.58 -9.05 19.28
CA PRO A 64 17.55 -8.15 20.43
C PRO A 64 16.23 -8.19 21.20
N ILE A 65 15.12 -8.35 20.48
CA ILE A 65 13.78 -8.42 21.07
C ILE A 65 13.54 -9.69 21.90
N GLU A 66 14.23 -10.79 21.59
CA GLU A 66 14.13 -12.05 22.33
C GLU A 66 14.83 -11.92 23.68
N ASP A 67 16.03 -11.33 23.71
CA ASP A 67 16.73 -11.05 24.96
C ASP A 67 15.99 -9.99 25.77
N HIS A 68 15.40 -8.99 25.13
CA HIS A 68 14.51 -8.04 25.81
C HIS A 68 13.35 -8.77 26.50
N ARG A 69 12.65 -9.67 25.79
CA ARG A 69 11.54 -10.45 26.35
C ARG A 69 11.99 -11.39 27.45
N LYS A 70 13.18 -11.98 27.34
CA LYS A 70 13.75 -12.87 28.35
C LYS A 70 14.07 -12.14 29.65
N PHE A 71 14.75 -11.00 29.59
CA PHE A 71 15.23 -10.29 30.78
C PHE A 71 14.20 -9.32 31.38
N ARG A 72 13.30 -8.77 30.56
CA ARG A 72 12.21 -7.87 30.99
C ARG A 72 10.87 -8.22 30.31
N PRO A 73 10.29 -9.40 30.60
CA PRO A 73 9.01 -9.82 30.00
C PRO A 73 7.84 -8.87 30.30
N HIS A 74 7.92 -8.12 31.40
CA HIS A 74 6.90 -7.16 31.83
C HIS A 74 7.11 -5.74 31.28
N CYS A 75 8.04 -5.55 30.35
CA CYS A 75 8.25 -4.25 29.72
C CYS A 75 6.98 -3.82 28.98
N GLU A 76 6.43 -2.64 29.33
CA GLU A 76 5.16 -2.17 28.77
C GLU A 76 5.22 -1.98 27.25
N PHE A 77 6.39 -1.60 26.72
CA PHE A 77 6.67 -1.58 25.29
C PHE A 77 6.51 -2.96 24.63
N LEU A 78 7.05 -4.03 25.24
CA LEU A 78 6.94 -5.39 24.71
C LEU A 78 5.52 -5.96 24.80
N LEU A 79 4.76 -5.52 25.80
CA LEU A 79 3.36 -5.88 25.97
C LEU A 79 2.41 -5.12 25.03
N GLY A 80 2.95 -4.25 24.15
CA GLY A 80 2.17 -3.45 23.22
C GLY A 80 1.33 -2.36 23.90
N LYS A 81 1.63 -2.01 25.16
CA LYS A 81 0.96 -0.90 25.82
C LYS A 81 1.42 0.42 25.23
N ASP A 82 0.55 1.43 25.31
CA ASP A 82 0.88 2.77 24.87
C ASP A 82 1.88 3.46 25.81
N VAL A 83 3.15 3.35 25.45
CA VAL A 83 4.27 4.02 26.10
C VAL A 83 4.77 5.20 25.27
N GLY A 84 3.99 5.61 24.26
CA GLY A 84 4.34 6.70 23.36
C GLY A 84 5.47 6.38 22.39
N ASN A 85 5.72 5.10 22.07
CA ASN A 85 6.70 4.76 21.02
C ASN A 85 6.27 5.37 19.69
N ILE A 86 7.13 6.18 19.08
CA ILE A 86 6.94 6.73 17.74
C ILE A 86 7.73 5.82 16.80
N ALA A 87 7.01 5.05 15.98
CA ALA A 87 7.63 4.17 15.01
C ALA A 87 8.39 5.00 13.98
N LYS A 88 9.38 4.38 13.36
CA LYS A 88 10.25 5.02 12.38
C LYS A 88 9.53 5.73 11.22
N TYR A 89 8.33 5.28 10.89
CA TYR A 89 7.53 5.76 9.77
C TYR A 89 6.25 6.48 10.18
N ASP A 90 6.05 6.66 11.48
CA ASP A 90 4.91 7.40 11.96
C ASP A 90 5.00 8.83 11.45
N VAL A 91 3.94 9.27 10.77
CA VAL A 91 3.78 10.65 10.34
C VAL A 91 3.03 11.38 11.45
N ARG A 92 3.45 12.62 11.70
CA ARG A 92 2.83 13.53 12.67
C ARG A 92 1.35 13.78 12.39
N VAL A 93 0.98 13.93 11.11
CA VAL A 93 -0.42 14.01 10.69
C VAL A 93 -1.09 12.68 11.01
N LYS A 94 -2.23 12.70 11.70
CA LYS A 94 -2.98 11.50 12.13
C LYS A 94 -4.33 11.36 11.43
N ASN A 95 -4.81 10.13 11.25
CA ASN A 95 -6.11 9.88 10.65
C ASN A 95 -7.21 10.34 11.63
N PRO A 96 -8.17 11.18 11.21
CA PRO A 96 -9.35 11.51 11.99
C PRO A 96 -10.30 10.30 12.08
N GLY A 97 -9.88 9.20 12.73
CA GLY A 97 -10.62 7.93 12.77
C GLY A 97 -12.08 8.08 13.23
N LYS A 98 -12.35 8.97 14.20
CA LYS A 98 -13.70 9.44 14.53
C LYS A 98 -13.74 10.96 14.38
N LYS A 99 -14.48 11.49 13.41
CA LYS A 99 -14.86 12.91 13.40
C LYS A 99 -15.60 13.22 14.71
N LEU A 100 -15.25 14.32 15.37
CA LEU A 100 -16.08 14.94 16.42
C LEU A 100 -17.50 15.16 15.84
N ARG A 101 -18.42 14.22 16.07
CA ARG A 101 -19.85 14.39 15.74
C ARG A 101 -20.44 15.31 16.79
N GLY A 102 -20.82 16.51 16.35
CA GLY A 102 -21.65 17.44 17.13
C GLY A 102 -20.90 18.22 18.20
N ASP A 103 -20.31 19.35 17.81
CA ASP A 103 -20.17 20.61 18.57
C ASP A 103 -18.85 21.33 18.32
N LYS A 104 -18.56 21.68 17.05
CA LYS A 104 -17.51 22.68 16.73
C LYS A 104 -17.72 24.00 17.51
N ALA A 105 -18.96 24.33 17.85
CA ALA A 105 -19.32 25.52 18.59
C ALA A 105 -18.81 25.52 20.04
N ARG A 106 -18.87 24.37 20.73
CA ARG A 106 -18.44 24.23 22.14
C ARG A 106 -16.94 24.46 22.32
N TYR A 107 -16.14 23.98 21.37
CA TYR A 107 -14.68 24.06 21.43
C TYR A 107 -14.11 25.37 20.88
N ARG A 108 -14.94 26.38 20.61
CA ARG A 108 -14.47 27.76 20.39
C ARG A 108 -13.84 28.35 21.66
N ASN A 109 -14.37 27.98 22.83
CA ASN A 109 -13.78 28.35 24.11
C ASN A 109 -12.51 27.52 24.37
N GLU A 110 -11.41 28.20 24.69
CA GLU A 110 -10.12 27.59 25.01
C GLU A 110 -10.16 26.74 26.29
N GLU A 111 -10.91 27.17 27.30
CA GLU A 111 -11.01 26.44 28.57
C GLU A 111 -11.62 25.04 28.33
N THR A 112 -12.66 24.95 27.50
CA THR A 112 -13.27 23.68 27.12
C THR A 112 -12.29 22.77 26.35
N ARG A 113 -11.38 23.35 25.56
CA ARG A 113 -10.32 22.58 24.90
C ARG A 113 -9.31 22.08 25.92
N LEU A 114 -8.92 22.91 26.88
CA LEU A 114 -7.99 22.55 27.95
C LEU A 114 -8.54 21.42 28.83
N GLU A 115 -9.84 21.44 29.16
CA GLU A 115 -10.51 20.36 29.90
C GLU A 115 -10.37 18.98 29.23
N SER A 116 -10.29 18.94 27.89
CA SER A 116 -10.12 17.67 27.15
C SER A 116 -8.81 16.96 27.50
N PHE A 117 -7.78 17.69 27.95
CA PHE A 117 -6.46 17.16 28.26
C PHE A 117 -6.34 16.52 29.66
N LYS A 118 -7.45 16.30 30.38
CA LYS A 118 -7.44 15.67 31.71
C LYS A 118 -6.67 14.34 31.75
N ASN A 119 -6.73 13.57 30.66
CA ASN A 119 -6.05 12.28 30.51
C ASN A 119 -4.87 12.32 29.52
N TRP A 120 -4.22 13.49 29.37
CA TRP A 120 -3.07 13.63 28.49
C TRP A 120 -1.96 12.63 28.87
N PRO A 121 -1.43 11.84 27.91
CA PRO A 121 -0.56 10.71 28.22
C PRO A 121 0.72 11.14 28.92
N PHE A 122 1.17 10.30 29.86
CA PHE A 122 2.32 10.59 30.71
C PHE A 122 3.60 10.88 29.89
N TYR A 123 3.75 10.22 28.74
CA TYR A 123 4.94 10.29 27.91
C TYR A 123 5.03 11.58 27.08
N ALA A 124 3.92 12.32 26.94
CA ALA A 124 3.83 13.57 26.16
C ALA A 124 3.72 14.81 27.06
N ARG A 125 3.91 14.66 28.39
CA ARG A 125 3.86 15.77 29.36
C ARG A 125 4.88 16.87 29.12
N GLY A 126 5.91 16.62 28.30
CA GLY A 126 6.86 17.64 27.85
C GLY A 126 6.21 18.73 26.98
N ILE A 127 5.01 18.49 26.45
CA ILE A 127 4.21 19.48 25.74
C ILE A 127 3.06 19.97 26.60
N SER A 128 2.94 21.29 26.72
CA SER A 128 1.92 21.95 27.53
C SER A 128 0.53 21.83 26.91
N PRO A 129 -0.46 21.24 27.62
CA PRO A 129 -1.86 21.26 27.21
C PRO A 129 -2.42 22.68 26.96
N HIS A 130 -1.91 23.68 27.69
CA HIS A 130 -2.28 25.08 27.48
C HIS A 130 -1.79 25.57 26.12
N ALA A 131 -0.56 25.25 25.73
CA ALA A 131 -0.03 25.63 24.42
C ALA A 131 -0.79 24.97 23.26
N LEU A 132 -1.16 23.68 23.41
CA LEU A 132 -1.99 22.96 22.44
C LEU A 132 -3.39 23.58 22.34
N SER A 133 -4.02 23.88 23.47
CA SER A 133 -5.35 24.48 23.53
C SER A 133 -5.38 25.88 22.94
N ALA A 134 -4.36 26.71 23.23
CA ALA A 134 -4.20 28.04 22.63
C ALA A 134 -4.09 27.95 21.09
N ALA A 135 -3.32 26.98 20.58
CA ALA A 135 -3.18 26.69 19.15
C ALA A 135 -4.43 26.07 18.49
N GLY A 136 -5.51 25.89 19.25
CA GLY A 136 -6.81 25.45 18.75
C GLY A 136 -7.00 23.94 18.73
N PHE A 137 -6.15 23.19 19.45
CA PHE A 137 -6.22 21.73 19.50
C PHE A 137 -7.06 21.21 20.68
N ILE A 138 -7.72 20.07 20.45
CA ILE A 138 -8.49 19.29 21.42
C ILE A 138 -7.85 17.90 21.52
N PHE A 139 -7.73 17.35 22.73
CA PHE A 139 -7.32 15.96 22.90
C PHE A 139 -8.48 15.02 22.60
N ILE A 140 -8.28 14.06 21.68
CA ILE A 140 -9.34 13.13 21.25
C ILE A 140 -9.32 11.79 21.98
N GLY A 141 -8.40 11.59 22.93
CA GLY A 141 -8.36 10.39 23.78
C GLY A 141 -7.61 9.20 23.21
N GLU A 142 -6.97 9.34 22.04
CA GLU A 142 -6.18 8.28 21.40
C GLU A 142 -4.71 8.68 21.32
N ARG A 143 -3.85 7.91 22.00
CA ARG A 143 -2.41 8.21 22.15
C ARG A 143 -2.18 9.66 22.60
N ASP A 144 -1.27 10.38 21.93
CA ASP A 144 -1.06 11.83 22.06
C ASP A 144 -1.71 12.61 20.90
N THR A 145 -2.76 12.06 20.28
CA THR A 145 -3.40 12.68 19.12
C THR A 145 -4.28 13.86 19.54
N VAL A 146 -4.11 14.97 18.86
CA VAL A 146 -4.92 16.17 19.03
C VAL A 146 -5.55 16.60 17.71
N GLN A 147 -6.73 17.19 17.76
CA GLN A 147 -7.48 17.65 16.59
C GLN A 147 -7.79 19.14 16.69
N CYS A 148 -7.54 19.89 15.60
CA CYS A 148 -7.94 21.29 15.54
C CYS A 148 -9.47 21.41 15.43
N PHE A 149 -10.10 22.23 16.27
CA PHE A 149 -11.55 22.41 16.27
C PHE A 149 -12.10 23.06 14.98
N SER A 150 -11.27 23.86 14.30
CA SER A 150 -11.64 24.66 13.12
C SER A 150 -11.45 23.85 11.83
N CYS A 151 -10.20 23.57 11.44
CA CYS A 151 -9.89 22.83 10.21
C CYS A 151 -10.10 21.32 10.31
N GLY A 152 -10.22 20.77 11.52
CA GLY A 152 -10.36 19.33 11.74
C GLY A 152 -9.05 18.53 11.56
N GLY A 153 -7.93 19.20 11.28
CA GLY A 153 -6.62 18.57 11.12
C GLY A 153 -6.15 17.92 12.42
N CYS A 154 -5.66 16.68 12.31
CA CYS A 154 -5.17 15.90 13.45
C CYS A 154 -3.64 15.76 13.42
N LEU A 155 -3.00 15.97 14.56
CA LEU A 155 -1.56 15.83 14.76
C LEU A 155 -1.29 14.95 15.99
N GLY A 156 -0.19 14.19 16.00
CA GLY A 156 0.26 13.35 17.12
C GLY A 156 1.78 13.25 17.15
N ASP A 157 2.31 12.27 17.89
CA ASP A 157 3.77 12.06 18.03
C ASP A 157 4.51 13.29 18.57
N TRP A 158 3.93 13.90 19.60
CA TRP A 158 4.46 15.11 20.20
C TRP A 158 5.73 14.81 21.00
N GLU A 159 6.80 15.50 20.66
CA GLU A 159 8.11 15.42 21.30
C GLU A 159 8.38 16.68 22.12
N GLU A 160 9.30 16.57 23.09
CA GLU A 160 9.70 17.70 23.92
C GLU A 160 10.34 18.81 23.07
N GLY A 161 9.85 20.04 23.21
CA GLY A 161 10.31 21.21 22.46
C GLY A 161 9.47 21.58 21.23
N ASP A 162 8.50 20.74 20.83
CA ASP A 162 7.59 21.07 19.74
C ASP A 162 6.74 22.31 20.06
N ASN A 163 6.55 23.17 19.06
CA ASN A 163 5.68 24.34 19.17
C ASN A 163 4.35 24.09 18.43
N PRO A 164 3.19 24.02 19.14
CA PRO A 164 1.91 23.73 18.52
C PRO A 164 1.51 24.66 17.38
N TRP A 165 1.86 25.95 17.44
CA TRP A 165 1.56 26.91 16.38
C TRP A 165 2.40 26.67 15.13
N LYS A 166 3.69 26.32 15.31
CA LYS A 166 4.57 25.99 14.19
C LYS A 166 4.12 24.71 13.48
N GLU A 167 3.76 23.68 14.25
CA GLU A 167 3.23 22.44 13.69
C GLU A 167 1.90 22.66 12.98
N HIS A 168 1.00 23.46 13.57
CA HIS A 168 -0.29 23.80 12.93
C HIS A 168 -0.06 24.52 11.59
N ALA A 169 0.82 25.53 11.56
CA ALA A 169 1.18 26.24 10.34
C ALA A 169 1.81 25.34 9.28
N LYS A 170 2.71 24.43 9.69
CA LYS A 170 3.38 23.51 8.78
C LYS A 170 2.38 22.58 8.08
N TRP A 171 1.50 21.93 8.84
CA TRP A 171 0.65 20.86 8.32
C TRP A 171 -0.69 21.38 7.78
N PHE A 172 -1.25 22.45 8.35
CA PHE A 172 -2.56 23.00 7.95
C PHE A 172 -2.52 24.53 7.80
N PRO A 173 -1.71 25.07 6.86
CA PRO A 173 -1.51 26.51 6.69
C PRO A 173 -2.78 27.29 6.28
N LYS A 174 -3.77 26.58 5.71
CA LYS A 174 -5.07 27.14 5.28
C LYS A 174 -6.13 27.13 6.38
N CYS A 175 -5.79 26.79 7.62
CA CYS A 175 -6.74 26.77 8.72
C CYS A 175 -7.23 28.18 9.07
N GLU A 176 -8.55 28.39 9.06
CA GLU A 176 -9.17 29.68 9.37
C GLU A 176 -8.82 30.19 10.78
N TYR A 177 -8.82 29.30 11.79
CA TYR A 177 -8.44 29.68 13.14
C TYR A 177 -6.98 30.14 13.24
N LEU A 178 -6.07 29.41 12.58
CA LEU A 178 -4.66 29.78 12.54
C LEU A 178 -4.48 31.17 11.91
N GLN A 179 -5.08 31.39 10.74
CA GLN A 179 -5.01 32.67 10.01
C GLN A 179 -5.68 33.83 10.77
N SER A 180 -6.63 33.54 11.67
CA SER A 180 -7.22 34.56 12.56
C SER A 180 -6.31 34.97 13.73
N LYS A 181 -5.29 34.16 14.05
CA LYS A 181 -4.40 34.35 15.22
C LYS A 181 -2.96 34.68 14.86
N LYS A 182 -2.55 34.35 13.63
CA LYS A 182 -1.19 34.54 13.13
C LYS A 182 -1.21 35.27 11.80
N SER A 183 -0.31 36.23 11.64
CA SER A 183 -0.16 36.94 10.37
C SER A 183 0.34 36.00 9.27
N SER A 184 0.11 36.37 8.01
CA SER A 184 0.64 35.62 6.88
C SER A 184 2.17 35.48 6.96
N ASP A 185 2.87 36.53 7.42
CA ASP A 185 4.32 36.54 7.55
C ASP A 185 4.80 35.61 8.68
N GLU A 186 4.11 35.58 9.82
CA GLU A 186 4.42 34.63 10.91
C GLU A 186 4.24 33.18 10.45
N ILE A 187 3.16 32.90 9.71
CA ILE A 187 2.89 31.56 9.17
C ILE A 187 3.97 31.16 8.17
N ALA A 188 4.35 32.06 7.26
CA ALA A 188 5.44 31.82 6.31
C ALA A 188 6.76 31.55 7.03
N GLN A 189 7.13 32.37 8.02
CA GLN A 189 8.32 32.15 8.84
C GLN A 189 8.29 30.81 9.58
N TYR A 190 7.13 30.39 10.10
CA TYR A 190 6.99 29.09 10.75
C TYR A 190 7.24 27.94 9.77
N ILE A 191 6.66 28.02 8.57
CA ILE A 191 6.84 27.03 7.50
C ILE A 191 8.30 26.98 7.04
N GLU A 192 8.93 28.13 6.86
CA GLU A 192 10.35 28.25 6.46
C GLU A 192 11.30 27.75 7.54
N SER A 193 10.97 27.96 8.82
CA SER A 193 11.77 27.46 9.94
C SER A 193 11.70 25.94 10.12
N TYR A 194 10.76 25.27 9.44
CA TYR A 194 10.53 23.85 9.59
C TYR A 194 11.55 23.03 8.78
N LYS A 195 12.39 22.29 9.51
CA LYS A 195 13.39 21.36 8.97
C LYS A 195 12.73 20.02 8.63
N GLY A 196 12.24 19.84 7.41
CA GLY A 196 11.37 18.69 7.10
C GLY A 196 10.38 18.91 5.97
N PHE A 197 10.25 17.98 5.02
CA PHE A 197 9.04 17.84 4.17
C PHE A 197 8.54 19.14 3.51
N VAL A 198 9.43 19.88 2.86
CA VAL A 198 9.12 21.20 2.31
C VAL A 198 8.03 21.08 1.23
N ASP A 199 7.05 21.99 1.24
CA ASP A 199 5.84 21.99 0.40
C ASP A 199 4.89 20.78 0.57
N VAL A 200 5.19 19.86 1.48
CA VAL A 200 4.27 18.79 1.88
C VAL A 200 3.43 19.28 3.07
N THR A 201 2.12 19.12 2.96
CA THR A 201 1.12 19.54 3.95
C THR A 201 0.24 18.36 4.37
N GLY A 202 -0.57 18.54 5.41
CA GLY A 202 -1.54 17.56 5.88
C GLY A 202 -2.50 17.07 4.80
N GLU A 203 -2.83 17.91 3.81
CA GLU A 203 -3.68 17.53 2.66
C GLU A 203 -3.10 16.34 1.88
N HIS A 204 -1.77 16.24 1.76
CA HIS A 204 -1.11 15.14 1.03
C HIS A 204 -1.30 13.79 1.72
N PHE A 205 -1.35 13.78 3.06
CA PHE A 205 -1.56 12.56 3.85
C PHE A 205 -3.04 12.18 3.91
N VAL A 206 -3.93 13.17 4.07
CA VAL A 206 -5.37 12.91 4.05
C VAL A 206 -5.79 12.32 2.70
N ASN A 207 -5.31 12.88 1.59
CA ASN A 207 -5.59 12.36 0.24
C ASN A 207 -4.93 10.98 -0.01
N SER A 208 -3.75 10.74 0.55
CA SER A 208 -3.06 9.43 0.48
C SER A 208 -3.79 8.35 1.28
N TRP A 209 -4.40 8.67 2.43
CA TRP A 209 -5.17 7.69 3.21
C TRP A 209 -6.51 7.33 2.58
N PHE A 210 -7.15 8.27 1.88
CA PHE A 210 -8.28 7.93 1.00
C PHE A 210 -7.88 6.92 -0.10
N LYS A 211 -6.61 6.92 -0.54
CA LYS A 211 -6.05 5.90 -1.45
C LYS A 211 -5.59 4.62 -0.71
N ARG A 212 -5.13 4.72 0.55
CA ARG A 212 -4.62 3.60 1.38
C ARG A 212 -5.74 2.74 1.97
N GLU A 213 -6.89 3.32 2.30
CA GLU A 213 -8.10 2.57 2.71
C GLU A 213 -8.65 1.66 1.60
N LEU A 214 -8.24 1.87 0.34
CA LEU A 214 -8.57 1.00 -0.80
C LEU A 214 -7.65 -0.24 -0.93
N LEU A 215 -6.52 -0.30 -0.21
CA LEU A 215 -5.48 -1.33 -0.36
C LEU A 215 -5.28 -2.08 0.96
N MET A 216 -5.85 -3.28 1.09
CA MET A 216 -5.60 -4.11 2.26
C MET A 216 -4.39 -5.03 2.05
N ALA A 217 -3.42 -4.82 2.94
CA ALA A 217 -2.45 -5.75 3.51
C ALA A 217 -1.32 -6.30 2.62
N SER A 218 -0.09 -5.87 2.93
CA SER A 218 1.05 -6.78 3.01
C SER A 218 1.44 -6.91 4.48
N ALA A 219 1.46 -8.14 5.00
CA ALA A 219 1.83 -8.47 6.38
C ALA A 219 3.36 -8.42 6.63
N TYR A 220 4.15 -7.88 5.69
CA TYR A 220 5.58 -7.65 5.86
C TYR A 220 6.02 -6.44 5.04
N CYS A 221 5.63 -5.22 5.42
CA CYS A 221 6.18 -4.01 4.80
C CYS A 221 6.22 -2.86 5.81
N ASN A 222 7.35 -2.16 5.86
CA ASN A 222 7.48 -0.86 6.52
C ASN A 222 6.30 0.05 6.15
N ASP A 223 5.50 0.47 7.13
CA ASP A 223 4.31 1.34 7.04
C ASP A 223 4.59 2.78 6.54
N SER A 224 5.70 2.98 5.82
CA SER A 224 6.15 4.27 5.32
C SER A 224 5.34 4.71 4.12
N VAL A 225 4.74 5.90 4.22
CA VAL A 225 4.17 6.63 3.08
C VAL A 225 5.22 6.88 1.99
N PHE A 226 6.50 6.93 2.37
CA PHE A 226 7.64 7.06 1.45
C PHE A 226 8.06 5.74 0.80
N ALA A 227 7.30 4.65 0.94
CA ALA A 227 7.46 3.48 0.07
C ALA A 227 7.13 3.83 -1.40
N ASN A 228 6.23 4.78 -1.62
CA ASN A 228 5.95 5.33 -2.95
C ASN A 228 7.10 6.25 -3.41
N GLU A 229 7.71 5.93 -4.55
CA GLU A 229 8.83 6.69 -5.13
C GLU A 229 8.44 8.09 -5.59
N GLU A 230 7.25 8.26 -6.17
CA GLU A 230 6.75 9.56 -6.64
C GLU A 230 6.61 10.53 -5.46
N LEU A 231 6.13 10.05 -4.31
CA LEU A 231 6.07 10.84 -3.07
C LEU A 231 7.46 11.17 -2.52
N ARG A 232 8.46 10.27 -2.68
CA ARG A 232 9.85 10.59 -2.34
C ARG A 232 10.40 11.65 -3.28
N LEU A 233 10.16 11.53 -4.59
CA LEU A 233 10.62 12.48 -5.59
C LEU A 233 10.04 13.88 -5.35
N ASP A 234 8.77 13.95 -4.97
CA ASP A 234 8.09 15.21 -4.61
C ASP A 234 8.79 15.97 -3.47
N THR A 235 9.45 15.25 -2.54
CA THR A 235 10.19 15.91 -1.46
C THR A 235 11.37 16.75 -1.97
N PHE A 236 11.90 16.47 -3.15
CA PHE A 236 13.09 17.14 -3.71
C PHE A 236 12.81 18.48 -4.43
N LYS A 237 11.58 19.01 -4.38
CA LYS A 237 11.21 20.28 -5.05
C LYS A 237 12.09 21.48 -4.67
N LYS A 238 12.61 21.51 -3.43
CA LYS A 238 13.55 22.54 -2.93
C LYS A 238 14.94 22.00 -2.64
N TRP A 239 15.35 20.93 -3.33
CA TRP A 239 16.69 20.38 -3.22
C TRP A 239 17.74 21.45 -3.59
N PRO A 240 18.82 21.63 -2.81
CA PRO A 240 19.78 22.70 -3.06
C PRO A 240 20.45 22.55 -4.44
N HIS A 241 20.24 23.54 -5.31
CA HIS A 241 20.74 23.56 -6.70
C HIS A 241 22.25 23.37 -6.89
N LYS A 242 23.06 23.48 -5.82
CA LYS A 242 24.53 23.34 -5.87
C LYS A 242 25.03 21.89 -5.85
N SER A 243 24.14 20.90 -5.72
CA SER A 243 24.52 19.50 -5.47
C SER A 243 24.70 18.66 -6.74
N GLY A 244 24.39 19.17 -7.95
CA GLY A 244 24.65 18.52 -9.25
C GLY A 244 23.89 17.20 -9.52
N LEU A 245 23.39 16.57 -8.47
CA LEU A 245 22.82 15.23 -8.46
C LEU A 245 21.38 15.21 -8.96
N LYS A 246 21.07 14.20 -9.77
CA LYS A 246 19.72 13.95 -10.26
C LYS A 246 18.85 13.46 -9.09
N THR A 247 17.91 14.29 -8.65
CA THR A 247 16.95 14.00 -7.56
C THR A 247 16.17 12.70 -7.76
N ALA A 248 15.92 12.31 -9.01
CA ALA A 248 15.35 11.02 -9.36
C ALA A 248 16.23 9.82 -8.98
N ALA A 249 17.56 9.95 -9.02
CA ALA A 249 18.48 8.88 -8.59
C ALA A 249 18.44 8.70 -7.06
N LEU A 250 18.38 9.79 -6.29
CA LEU A 250 18.19 9.76 -4.84
C LEU A 250 16.86 9.08 -4.49
N ALA A 251 15.76 9.46 -5.15
CA ALA A 251 14.45 8.84 -4.97
C ALA A 251 14.43 7.33 -5.29
N ARG A 252 15.08 6.93 -6.39
CA ARG A 252 15.27 5.52 -6.79
C ARG A 252 16.11 4.72 -5.81
N ALA A 253 17.15 5.31 -5.22
CA ALA A 253 17.94 4.70 -4.16
C ALA A 253 17.19 4.55 -2.82
N GLY A 254 15.87 4.81 -2.82
CA GLY A 254 15.01 4.71 -1.66
C GLY A 254 15.15 5.89 -0.70
N LEU A 255 15.69 7.02 -1.15
CA LEU A 255 15.97 8.19 -0.33
C LEU A 255 14.92 9.28 -0.59
N PHE A 256 14.48 9.98 0.46
CA PHE A 256 13.66 11.18 0.35
C PHE A 256 14.41 12.36 0.97
N TYR A 257 14.17 13.57 0.46
CA TYR A 257 14.78 14.78 0.99
C TYR A 257 14.20 15.11 2.36
N THR A 258 15.07 15.32 3.34
CA THR A 258 14.64 15.71 4.68
C THR A 258 14.30 17.19 4.78
N GLY A 259 14.51 18.01 3.73
CA GLY A 259 14.27 19.44 3.80
C GLY A 259 15.36 20.25 4.51
N VAL A 260 16.49 19.63 4.86
CA VAL A 260 17.62 20.27 5.55
C VAL A 260 18.88 20.07 4.74
N GLU A 261 19.54 21.17 4.35
CA GLU A 261 20.80 21.17 3.58
C GLU A 261 20.71 20.21 2.38
N ASP A 262 21.64 19.26 2.25
CA ASP A 262 21.59 18.17 1.28
C ASP A 262 21.32 16.82 1.97
N ILE A 263 20.65 16.82 3.12
CA ILE A 263 20.42 15.59 3.89
C ILE A 263 19.23 14.83 3.30
N VAL A 264 19.45 13.59 2.90
CA VAL A 264 18.42 12.64 2.48
C VAL A 264 18.30 11.49 3.46
N GLN A 265 17.13 10.86 3.53
CA GLN A 265 16.86 9.74 4.43
C GLN A 265 16.22 8.58 3.69
N CYS A 266 16.66 7.36 3.98
CA CYS A 266 16.07 6.16 3.40
C CYS A 266 14.71 5.83 4.01
N PHE A 267 13.70 5.55 3.18
CA PHE A 267 12.38 5.12 3.65
C PHE A 267 12.38 3.73 4.30
N SER A 268 13.43 2.92 4.16
CA SER A 268 13.46 1.53 4.62
C SER A 268 14.47 1.25 5.74
N CYS A 269 15.69 1.80 5.69
CA CYS A 269 16.61 1.70 6.84
C CYS A 269 16.55 2.93 7.76
N GLY A 270 15.97 4.05 7.30
CA GLY A 270 15.96 5.31 8.05
C GLY A 270 17.33 5.98 8.17
N GLY A 271 18.35 5.42 7.51
CA GLY A 271 19.68 5.97 7.41
C GLY A 271 19.67 7.32 6.70
N CYS A 272 20.49 8.24 7.17
CA CYS A 272 20.64 9.57 6.59
C CYS A 272 21.99 9.68 5.87
N LEU A 273 22.00 10.34 4.72
CA LEU A 273 23.18 10.63 3.90
C LEU A 273 23.20 12.12 3.55
N HIS A 274 24.39 12.70 3.41
CA HIS A 274 24.62 14.13 3.21
C HIS A 274 26.02 14.37 2.61
N ASN A 275 26.37 15.63 2.31
CA ASN A 275 27.61 16.04 1.63
C ASN A 275 27.77 15.50 0.20
N TRP A 276 26.69 15.56 -0.57
CA TRP A 276 26.57 15.03 -1.91
C TRP A 276 27.33 15.85 -2.96
N LYS A 277 28.10 15.17 -3.80
CA LYS A 277 28.82 15.71 -4.97
C LYS A 277 28.22 15.21 -6.27
N GLU A 278 28.51 15.89 -7.38
CA GLU A 278 27.94 15.58 -8.70
C GLU A 278 28.29 14.16 -9.18
N GLU A 279 29.47 13.66 -8.81
CA GLU A 279 29.99 12.33 -9.09
C GLU A 279 29.54 11.22 -8.13
N ASP A 280 28.84 11.53 -7.03
CA ASP A 280 28.44 10.51 -6.06
C ASP A 280 27.26 9.67 -6.59
N ASP A 281 27.30 8.34 -6.41
CA ASP A 281 26.18 7.45 -6.73
C ASP A 281 25.32 7.20 -5.47
N PRO A 282 24.05 7.63 -5.45
CA PRO A 282 23.21 7.48 -4.27
C PRO A 282 22.96 6.05 -3.80
N LEU A 283 22.95 5.10 -4.73
CA LEU A 283 22.72 3.69 -4.43
C LEU A 283 23.99 3.05 -3.87
N GLU A 284 25.15 3.35 -4.45
CA GLU A 284 26.45 2.88 -3.95
C GLU A 284 26.75 3.46 -2.56
N ASP A 285 26.55 4.76 -2.36
CA ASP A 285 26.78 5.40 -1.07
C ASP A 285 25.81 4.90 0.00
N HIS A 286 24.54 4.70 -0.36
CA HIS A 286 23.58 4.07 0.54
C HIS A 286 24.00 2.64 0.88
N THR A 287 24.52 1.88 -0.10
CA THR A 287 25.02 0.52 0.10
C THR A 287 26.26 0.46 0.97
N LYS A 288 27.16 1.42 0.82
CA LYS A 288 28.40 1.53 1.58
C LYS A 288 28.14 1.89 3.05
N HIS A 289 27.30 2.88 3.30
CA HIS A 289 27.05 3.40 4.65
C HIS A 289 25.96 2.62 5.40
N PHE A 290 25.01 2.02 4.69
CA PHE A 290 23.93 1.22 5.28
C PHE A 290 23.77 -0.15 4.58
N PRO A 291 24.81 -1.02 4.60
CA PRO A 291 24.82 -2.29 3.87
C PRO A 291 23.74 -3.29 4.33
N ASN A 292 23.23 -3.13 5.55
CA ASN A 292 22.16 -3.94 6.13
C ASN A 292 20.77 -3.31 5.98
N CYS A 293 20.62 -2.33 5.09
CA CYS A 293 19.33 -1.72 4.81
C CYS A 293 18.38 -2.77 4.20
N PRO A 294 17.17 -3.00 4.74
CA PRO A 294 16.24 -3.99 4.20
C PRO A 294 15.85 -3.72 2.75
N PHE A 295 15.74 -2.44 2.34
CA PHE A 295 15.50 -2.09 0.94
C PHE A 295 16.67 -2.50 0.05
N LEU A 296 17.90 -2.22 0.46
CA LEU A 296 19.09 -2.61 -0.30
C LEU A 296 19.33 -4.12 -0.27
N GLN A 297 19.04 -4.80 0.83
CA GLN A 297 19.11 -6.26 0.90
C GLN A 297 18.06 -6.91 0.02
N ASN A 298 16.84 -6.34 -0.04
CA ASN A 298 15.84 -6.77 -1.00
C ASN A 298 16.33 -6.54 -2.43
N MET A 299 16.91 -5.38 -2.74
CA MET A 299 17.52 -5.08 -4.05
C MET A 299 18.67 -6.04 -4.39
N LYS A 300 19.58 -6.30 -3.45
CA LYS A 300 20.71 -7.22 -3.60
C LYS A 300 20.26 -8.68 -3.68
N SER A 301 19.22 -9.09 -2.96
CA SER A 301 18.64 -10.43 -3.09
C SER A 301 17.94 -10.62 -4.43
N THR A 302 17.51 -9.53 -5.08
CA THR A 302 17.10 -9.55 -6.49
C THR A 302 18.28 -9.46 -7.47
N GLU A 303 19.43 -8.88 -7.10
CA GLU A 303 20.66 -8.86 -7.94
C GLU A 303 21.47 -10.17 -7.86
N GLU A 304 21.64 -10.78 -6.67
CA GLU A 304 22.31 -12.08 -6.48
C GLU A 304 21.52 -13.25 -7.10
N VAL A 305 20.23 -13.04 -7.39
CA VAL A 305 19.37 -14.02 -8.09
C VAL A 305 19.28 -13.74 -9.60
N ILE A 306 19.91 -12.67 -10.12
CA ILE A 306 20.03 -12.42 -11.55
C ILE A 306 21.51 -12.47 -11.94
N PRO A 307 22.03 -13.60 -12.47
CA PRO A 307 23.31 -13.62 -13.17
C PRO A 307 23.33 -12.53 -14.25
N ASP A 308 24.48 -11.88 -14.50
CA ASP A 308 24.72 -10.84 -15.50
C ASP A 308 23.53 -10.47 -16.42
N LEU A 309 22.94 -9.28 -16.22
CA LEU A 309 21.77 -8.79 -16.96
C LEU A 309 22.01 -8.70 -18.47
N GLN A 310 23.25 -8.45 -18.90
CA GLN A 310 23.63 -8.49 -20.31
C GLN A 310 23.55 -9.92 -20.85
N SER A 311 24.05 -10.90 -20.10
CA SER A 311 23.92 -12.31 -20.47
C SER A 311 22.47 -12.76 -20.66
N HIS A 312 21.50 -12.29 -19.85
CA HIS A 312 20.08 -12.65 -20.01
C HIS A 312 19.41 -12.00 -21.22
N VAL A 313 19.66 -10.71 -21.46
CA VAL A 313 19.15 -10.01 -22.66
C VAL A 313 19.72 -10.68 -23.91
N THR A 314 21.02 -11.02 -23.91
CA THR A 314 21.67 -11.76 -24.99
C THR A 314 21.15 -13.20 -25.11
N LEU A 315 20.88 -13.89 -24.00
CA LEU A 315 20.27 -15.24 -24.00
C LEU A 315 18.88 -15.23 -24.63
N ILE A 316 18.04 -14.25 -24.29
CA ILE A 316 16.69 -14.10 -24.86
C ILE A 316 16.79 -13.78 -26.35
N GLN A 317 17.66 -12.84 -26.75
CA GLN A 317 17.91 -12.52 -28.16
C GLN A 317 18.36 -13.75 -28.97
N ASN A 318 19.19 -14.61 -28.36
CA ASN A 318 19.70 -15.83 -28.99
C ASN A 318 18.75 -17.04 -28.87
N SER A 319 17.55 -16.86 -28.30
CA SER A 319 16.56 -17.91 -28.08
C SER A 319 15.27 -17.67 -28.88
N PRO A 320 15.29 -17.70 -30.23
CA PRO A 320 14.11 -17.39 -31.05
C PRO A 320 12.96 -18.40 -30.90
N ASN A 321 13.22 -19.56 -30.29
CA ASN A 321 12.23 -20.59 -29.99
C ASN A 321 11.70 -20.53 -28.55
N LEU A 322 11.98 -19.47 -27.80
CA LEU A 322 11.45 -19.29 -26.45
C LEU A 322 9.91 -19.30 -26.49
N ARG A 323 9.31 -20.17 -25.66
CA ARG A 323 7.86 -20.35 -25.56
C ARG A 323 7.27 -19.78 -24.28
N VAL A 324 8.02 -19.77 -23.20
CA VAL A 324 7.55 -19.37 -21.87
C VAL A 324 8.48 -18.30 -21.32
N PHE A 325 7.91 -17.18 -20.90
CA PHE A 325 8.63 -16.08 -20.27
C PHE A 325 7.94 -15.66 -18.97
N HIS A 326 8.52 -16.05 -17.84
CA HIS A 326 8.03 -15.68 -16.52
C HIS A 326 9.06 -14.79 -15.83
N LEU A 327 8.64 -13.57 -15.49
CA LEU A 327 9.44 -12.62 -14.75
C LEU A 327 8.82 -12.41 -13.37
N LYS A 328 9.56 -12.80 -12.34
CA LYS A 328 9.24 -12.51 -10.94
C LYS A 328 10.25 -11.51 -10.41
N CYS A 329 9.85 -10.25 -10.32
CA CYS A 329 10.80 -9.21 -9.94
C CYS A 329 10.10 -8.01 -9.30
N ASN A 330 10.64 -7.55 -8.16
CA ASN A 330 10.16 -6.36 -7.47
C ASN A 330 10.70 -5.05 -8.07
N PHE A 331 11.80 -5.12 -8.85
CA PHE A 331 12.43 -3.96 -9.49
C PHE A 331 13.36 -4.38 -10.63
N PHE A 332 13.20 -3.81 -11.83
CA PHE A 332 14.02 -4.12 -13.00
C PHE A 332 14.51 -2.84 -13.70
N SER A 333 15.79 -2.50 -13.55
CA SER A 333 16.36 -1.21 -13.96
C SER A 333 16.46 -0.99 -15.48
N ASN A 334 16.53 -2.06 -16.29
CA ASN A 334 16.72 -1.96 -17.75
C ASN A 334 15.59 -2.62 -18.57
N PHE A 335 14.34 -2.33 -18.20
CA PHE A 335 13.15 -2.98 -18.75
C PHE A 335 13.01 -2.81 -20.28
N GLU A 336 13.41 -1.66 -20.82
CA GLU A 336 13.37 -1.40 -22.27
C GLU A 336 14.26 -2.35 -23.07
N SER A 337 15.46 -2.67 -22.57
CA SER A 337 16.37 -3.62 -23.23
C SER A 337 15.80 -5.04 -23.22
N LEU A 338 15.16 -5.44 -22.12
CA LEU A 338 14.45 -6.73 -22.02
C LEU A 338 13.28 -6.80 -22.99
N MET A 339 12.45 -5.77 -23.07
CA MET A 339 11.34 -5.71 -24.03
C MET A 339 11.85 -5.79 -25.47
N THR A 340 12.93 -5.07 -25.78
CA THR A 340 13.59 -5.15 -27.09
C THR A 340 14.06 -6.56 -27.41
N ALA A 341 14.68 -7.27 -26.45
CA ALA A 341 15.07 -8.66 -26.65
C ALA A 341 13.88 -9.59 -26.91
N LEU A 342 12.78 -9.42 -26.17
CA LEU A 342 11.57 -10.25 -26.35
C LEU A 342 10.94 -10.09 -27.73
N THR A 343 11.12 -8.96 -28.43
CA THR A 343 10.62 -8.81 -29.81
C THR A 343 11.14 -9.87 -30.78
N SER A 344 12.30 -10.46 -30.49
CA SER A 344 12.89 -11.54 -31.30
C SER A 344 12.21 -12.89 -31.07
N CYS A 345 11.46 -13.04 -29.97
CA CYS A 345 10.83 -14.29 -29.54
C CYS A 345 9.39 -14.44 -30.09
N LYS A 346 9.25 -14.65 -31.40
CA LYS A 346 7.94 -14.71 -32.08
C LYS A 346 7.07 -15.92 -31.72
N LYS A 347 7.65 -16.93 -31.06
CA LYS A 347 6.98 -18.19 -30.66
C LYS A 347 6.58 -18.22 -29.19
N LEU A 348 6.59 -17.07 -28.50
CA LEU A 348 6.13 -16.99 -27.12
C LEU A 348 4.64 -17.36 -27.03
N GLU A 349 4.36 -18.34 -26.17
CA GLU A 349 3.05 -18.86 -25.83
C GLU A 349 2.62 -18.38 -24.44
N GLU A 350 3.55 -18.10 -23.52
CA GLU A 350 3.23 -17.68 -22.14
C GLU A 350 4.08 -16.48 -21.72
N ILE A 351 3.41 -15.43 -21.21
CA ILE A 351 4.03 -14.26 -20.59
C ILE A 351 3.40 -14.06 -19.22
N TRP A 352 4.24 -14.06 -18.18
CA TRP A 352 3.83 -13.82 -16.80
C TRP A 352 4.75 -12.80 -16.16
N PHE A 353 4.18 -11.69 -15.67
CA PHE A 353 4.85 -10.77 -14.75
C PHE A 353 4.26 -10.94 -13.34
N SER A 354 5.13 -11.18 -12.36
CA SER A 354 4.76 -11.32 -10.95
C SER A 354 5.50 -10.29 -10.10
N GLU A 355 4.83 -9.85 -9.04
CA GLU A 355 5.19 -8.71 -8.16
C GLU A 355 4.96 -7.31 -8.76
N SER A 356 4.92 -6.30 -7.90
CA SER A 356 4.47 -4.94 -8.23
C SER A 356 5.58 -4.10 -8.88
N PHE A 357 5.93 -4.37 -10.15
CA PHE A 357 6.77 -3.47 -10.95
C PHE A 357 6.87 -3.84 -12.44
N PHE A 358 6.44 -2.95 -13.35
CA PHE A 358 7.15 -2.58 -14.58
C PHE A 358 6.62 -1.29 -15.20
N ASN A 359 7.47 -0.55 -15.94
CA ASN A 359 7.02 0.52 -16.83
C ASN A 359 6.21 -0.12 -17.97
N VAL A 360 4.90 0.11 -18.01
CA VAL A 360 3.98 -0.62 -18.92
C VAL A 360 4.13 -0.25 -20.40
N ILE A 361 4.64 0.95 -20.70
CA ILE A 361 4.62 1.51 -22.05
C ILE A 361 5.44 0.67 -23.04
N PRO A 362 6.71 0.30 -22.76
CA PRO A 362 7.50 -0.52 -23.68
C PRO A 362 6.88 -1.90 -23.93
N PHE A 363 6.25 -2.50 -22.92
CA PHE A 363 5.57 -3.79 -23.07
C PHE A 363 4.36 -3.71 -24.00
N VAL A 364 3.48 -2.71 -23.80
CA VAL A 364 2.29 -2.52 -24.64
C VAL A 364 2.67 -2.29 -26.10
N THR A 365 3.81 -1.64 -26.36
CA THR A 365 4.30 -1.39 -27.73
C THR A 365 4.72 -2.67 -28.45
N ILE A 366 5.29 -3.64 -27.73
CA ILE A 366 5.75 -4.90 -28.34
C ILE A 366 4.71 -6.01 -28.32
N LEU A 367 3.67 -5.90 -27.50
CA LEU A 367 2.63 -6.92 -27.32
C LEU A 367 2.00 -7.45 -28.64
N PRO A 368 1.72 -6.61 -29.67
CA PRO A 368 1.16 -7.08 -30.93
C PRO A 368 2.04 -8.11 -31.67
N ASN A 369 3.33 -8.21 -31.33
CA ASN A 369 4.26 -9.13 -31.98
C ASN A 369 4.09 -10.60 -31.53
N PHE A 370 3.39 -10.85 -30.42
CA PHE A 370 3.23 -12.18 -29.82
C PHE A 370 1.95 -12.87 -30.29
N LEU A 371 1.83 -13.11 -31.59
CA LEU A 371 0.63 -13.72 -32.17
C LEU A 371 0.36 -15.15 -31.67
N SER A 372 1.39 -15.87 -31.22
CA SER A 372 1.26 -17.24 -30.69
C SER A 372 0.89 -17.30 -29.20
N LEU A 373 0.66 -16.14 -28.56
CA LEU A 373 0.46 -16.05 -27.12
C LEU A 373 -0.85 -16.72 -26.71
N LYS A 374 -0.75 -17.63 -25.74
CA LYS A 374 -1.86 -18.37 -25.12
C LYS A 374 -2.14 -17.88 -23.70
N ILE A 375 -1.11 -17.53 -22.93
CA ILE A 375 -1.26 -17.08 -21.54
C ILE A 375 -0.64 -15.69 -21.39
N LEU A 376 -1.45 -14.75 -20.91
CA LEU A 376 -1.02 -13.42 -20.53
C LEU A 376 -1.44 -13.13 -19.09
N ASN A 377 -0.47 -13.18 -18.18
CA ASN A 377 -0.68 -12.91 -16.76
C ASN A 377 -0.01 -11.60 -16.36
N LEU A 378 -0.85 -10.57 -16.18
CA LEU A 378 -0.47 -9.23 -15.71
C LEU A 378 -0.97 -8.95 -14.29
N SER A 379 -1.15 -10.01 -13.48
CA SER A 379 -1.52 -9.84 -12.07
C SER A 379 -0.49 -8.96 -11.35
N PHE A 380 -0.98 -8.14 -10.41
CA PHE A 380 -0.19 -7.20 -9.61
C PHE A 380 0.48 -6.05 -10.38
N GLN A 381 0.18 -5.91 -11.68
CA GLN A 381 0.67 -4.80 -12.50
C GLN A 381 -0.33 -3.65 -12.46
N GLN A 382 0.15 -2.42 -12.64
CA GLN A 382 -0.69 -1.23 -12.57
C GLN A 382 -0.46 -0.33 -13.78
N PHE A 383 -1.55 0.00 -14.47
CA PHE A 383 -1.54 0.88 -15.64
C PHE A 383 -1.96 2.30 -15.21
N PRO A 384 -1.09 3.31 -15.37
CA PRO A 384 -1.29 4.62 -14.77
C PRO A 384 -2.25 5.50 -15.56
N ASP A 385 -2.29 5.37 -16.89
CA ASP A 385 -2.98 6.31 -17.78
C ASP A 385 -3.93 5.60 -18.76
N LYS A 386 -4.90 6.38 -19.25
CA LYS A 386 -5.95 5.91 -20.16
C LYS A 386 -5.40 5.56 -21.54
N GLU A 387 -4.48 6.37 -22.09
CA GLU A 387 -3.98 6.22 -23.46
C GLU A 387 -3.24 4.88 -23.64
N THR A 388 -2.33 4.57 -22.73
CA THR A 388 -1.61 3.28 -22.72
C THR A 388 -2.57 2.11 -22.54
N SER A 389 -3.60 2.29 -21.71
CA SER A 389 -4.62 1.27 -21.48
C SER A 389 -5.51 1.03 -22.72
N GLU A 390 -5.84 2.08 -23.49
CA GLU A 390 -6.56 1.95 -24.76
C GLU A 390 -5.71 1.21 -25.80
N LYS A 391 -4.43 1.55 -25.95
CA LYS A 391 -3.50 0.83 -26.85
C LYS A 391 -3.41 -0.65 -26.50
N PHE A 392 -3.32 -0.96 -25.20
CA PHE A 392 -3.38 -2.33 -24.70
C PHE A 392 -4.69 -3.02 -25.07
N ALA A 393 -5.83 -2.38 -24.83
CA ALA A 393 -7.15 -2.94 -25.12
C ALA A 393 -7.31 -3.29 -26.62
N TYR A 394 -6.96 -2.37 -27.53
CA TYR A 394 -7.01 -2.64 -28.97
C TYR A 394 -6.06 -3.75 -29.40
N THR A 395 -4.90 -3.87 -28.75
CA THR A 395 -3.95 -4.95 -29.03
C THR A 395 -4.53 -6.32 -28.67
N LEU A 396 -5.25 -6.42 -27.55
CA LEU A 396 -5.84 -7.70 -27.11
C LEU A 396 -6.72 -8.34 -28.18
N GLY A 397 -7.51 -7.56 -28.92
CA GLY A 397 -8.37 -8.09 -29.99
C GLY A 397 -7.63 -8.85 -31.09
N SER A 398 -6.33 -8.57 -31.28
CA SER A 398 -5.50 -9.25 -32.27
C SER A 398 -4.89 -10.59 -31.81
N LEU A 399 -4.93 -10.89 -30.52
CA LEU A 399 -4.28 -12.06 -29.92
C LEU A 399 -5.17 -13.32 -30.00
N ASN A 400 -5.50 -13.76 -31.22
CA ASN A 400 -6.52 -14.79 -31.48
C ASN A 400 -6.29 -16.15 -30.78
N HIS A 401 -5.05 -16.46 -30.40
CA HIS A 401 -4.67 -17.70 -29.73
C HIS A 401 -4.72 -17.61 -28.20
N LEU A 402 -5.08 -16.46 -27.63
CA LEU A 402 -5.09 -16.25 -26.20
C LEU A 402 -6.16 -17.12 -25.52
N GLU A 403 -5.72 -17.97 -24.61
CA GLU A 403 -6.53 -18.88 -23.80
C GLU A 403 -6.74 -18.34 -22.38
N GLU A 404 -5.74 -17.68 -21.81
CA GLU A 404 -5.80 -17.16 -20.44
C GLU A 404 -5.38 -15.71 -20.37
N LEU A 405 -6.26 -14.87 -19.81
CA LEU A 405 -6.02 -13.44 -19.60
C LEU A 405 -6.29 -13.08 -18.14
N ILE A 406 -5.22 -12.71 -17.44
CA ILE A 406 -5.30 -12.11 -16.11
C ILE A 406 -4.92 -10.64 -16.23
N LEU A 407 -5.92 -9.76 -16.06
CA LEU A 407 -5.75 -8.34 -16.31
C LEU A 407 -4.97 -7.61 -15.20
N PRO A 408 -4.28 -6.52 -15.58
CA PRO A 408 -3.66 -5.62 -14.63
C PRO A 408 -4.72 -4.77 -13.91
N THR A 409 -4.26 -4.06 -12.89
CA THR A 409 -5.04 -3.08 -12.11
C THR A 409 -4.72 -1.65 -12.56
N GLY A 410 -5.36 -0.65 -11.93
CA GLY A 410 -5.07 0.77 -12.14
C GLY A 410 -6.20 1.57 -12.80
N ASP A 411 -6.16 2.89 -12.60
CA ASP A 411 -7.21 3.81 -13.02
C ASP A 411 -7.35 3.87 -14.54
N GLY A 412 -6.24 3.70 -15.29
CA GLY A 412 -6.27 3.61 -16.75
C GLY A 412 -7.12 2.43 -17.24
N ILE A 413 -6.93 1.25 -16.66
CA ILE A 413 -7.66 0.02 -17.00
C ILE A 413 -9.13 0.14 -16.61
N ARG A 414 -9.43 0.72 -15.43
CA ARG A 414 -10.80 1.00 -15.00
C ARG A 414 -11.55 1.84 -16.04
N GLN A 415 -10.92 2.89 -16.56
CA GLN A 415 -11.53 3.77 -17.56
C GLN A 415 -11.82 3.08 -18.89
N VAL A 416 -11.04 2.06 -19.26
CA VAL A 416 -11.18 1.32 -20.53
C VAL A 416 -11.73 -0.09 -20.37
N ALA A 417 -12.19 -0.48 -19.18
CA ALA A 417 -12.61 -1.85 -18.89
C ALA A 417 -13.68 -2.36 -19.87
N LYS A 418 -14.67 -1.52 -20.22
CA LYS A 418 -15.69 -1.83 -21.24
C LYS A 418 -15.06 -2.14 -22.61
N LEU A 419 -14.09 -1.33 -23.03
CA LEU A 419 -13.38 -1.54 -24.29
C LEU A 419 -12.60 -2.86 -24.26
N ILE A 420 -11.91 -3.16 -23.17
CA ILE A 420 -11.21 -4.45 -23.00
C ILE A 420 -12.19 -5.62 -23.14
N ILE A 421 -13.33 -5.57 -22.45
CA ILE A 421 -14.38 -6.61 -22.50
C ILE A 421 -14.89 -6.80 -23.94
N GLN A 422 -15.12 -5.70 -24.67
CA GLN A 422 -15.55 -5.73 -26.07
C GLN A 422 -14.49 -6.33 -27.00
N GLN A 423 -13.21 -6.00 -26.81
CA GLN A 423 -12.12 -6.59 -27.59
C GLN A 423 -11.93 -8.08 -27.27
N CYS A 424 -12.15 -8.49 -26.02
CA CYS A 424 -12.07 -9.90 -25.63
C CYS A 424 -13.15 -10.78 -26.30
N GLN A 425 -14.22 -10.20 -26.87
CA GLN A 425 -15.18 -10.94 -27.68
C GLN A 425 -14.52 -11.58 -28.93
N GLN A 426 -13.44 -11.00 -29.43
CA GLN A 426 -12.70 -11.51 -30.59
C GLN A 426 -11.83 -12.74 -30.25
N LEU A 427 -11.58 -12.98 -28.96
CA LEU A 427 -10.72 -14.06 -28.46
C LEU A 427 -11.47 -15.40 -28.43
N GLN A 428 -11.45 -16.12 -29.55
CA GLN A 428 -12.19 -17.37 -29.73
C GLN A 428 -11.68 -18.56 -28.89
N CYS A 429 -10.47 -18.43 -28.34
CA CYS A 429 -9.83 -19.45 -27.51
C CYS A 429 -9.87 -19.15 -26.02
N LEU A 430 -10.44 -18.02 -25.59
CA LEU A 430 -10.38 -17.58 -24.20
C LEU A 430 -11.15 -18.51 -23.25
N ARG A 431 -10.42 -19.13 -22.33
CA ARG A 431 -10.87 -20.07 -21.30
C ARG A 431 -10.80 -19.48 -19.90
N VAL A 432 -9.83 -18.61 -19.62
CA VAL A 432 -9.69 -17.95 -18.31
C VAL A 432 -9.69 -16.44 -18.48
N LEU A 433 -10.57 -15.75 -17.74
CA LEU A 433 -10.64 -14.29 -17.71
C LEU A 433 -10.76 -13.80 -16.28
N SER A 434 -9.81 -12.96 -15.85
CA SER A 434 -9.79 -12.41 -14.50
C SER A 434 -9.71 -10.89 -14.50
N PHE A 435 -10.59 -10.26 -13.73
CA PHE A 435 -10.61 -8.83 -13.45
C PHE A 435 -10.45 -8.59 -11.94
N TYR A 436 -9.50 -7.73 -11.58
CA TYR A 436 -9.26 -7.33 -10.19
C TYR A 436 -9.28 -5.81 -10.08
N GLN A 437 -10.06 -5.27 -9.13
CA GLN A 437 -10.13 -3.84 -8.80
C GLN A 437 -10.52 -2.87 -9.92
N VAL A 438 -10.85 -3.32 -11.13
CA VAL A 438 -11.05 -2.47 -12.32
C VAL A 438 -12.49 -2.40 -12.81
N LEU A 439 -13.39 -3.22 -12.24
CA LEU A 439 -14.80 -3.23 -12.62
C LEU A 439 -15.66 -2.35 -11.72
N ASN A 440 -16.70 -1.80 -12.34
CA ASN A 440 -17.84 -1.08 -11.77
C ASN A 440 -19.14 -1.64 -12.36
N ASP A 441 -20.30 -1.11 -11.94
CA ASP A 441 -21.62 -1.62 -12.36
C ASP A 441 -21.76 -1.71 -13.89
N ASP A 442 -21.38 -0.67 -14.62
CA ASP A 442 -21.57 -0.66 -16.06
C ASP A 442 -20.63 -1.62 -16.79
N SER A 443 -19.37 -1.71 -16.37
CA SER A 443 -18.39 -2.62 -17.00
C SER A 443 -18.73 -4.09 -16.68
N LEU A 444 -19.23 -4.37 -15.48
CA LEU A 444 -19.79 -5.67 -15.14
C LEU A 444 -20.97 -6.04 -16.06
N MET A 445 -21.88 -5.09 -16.32
CA MET A 445 -23.00 -5.33 -17.24
C MET A 445 -22.55 -5.56 -18.69
N GLU A 446 -21.46 -4.93 -19.13
CA GLU A 446 -20.90 -5.18 -20.46
C GLU A 446 -20.43 -6.64 -20.61
N ILE A 447 -19.94 -7.30 -19.54
CA ILE A 447 -19.60 -8.73 -19.56
C ILE A 447 -20.84 -9.57 -19.86
N ALA A 448 -21.95 -9.32 -19.17
CA ALA A 448 -23.21 -10.05 -19.39
C ALA A 448 -23.72 -9.82 -20.82
N LYS A 449 -23.65 -8.59 -21.32
CA LYS A 449 -24.05 -8.25 -22.69
C LYS A 449 -23.21 -8.99 -23.74
N VAL A 450 -21.89 -9.04 -23.59
CA VAL A 450 -21.02 -9.78 -24.51
C VAL A 450 -21.31 -11.28 -24.46
N ALA A 451 -21.52 -11.86 -23.27
CA ALA A 451 -21.88 -13.28 -23.11
C ALA A 451 -23.20 -13.64 -23.83
N ILE A 452 -24.27 -12.86 -23.61
CA ILE A 452 -25.56 -13.06 -24.26
C ILE A 452 -25.44 -12.99 -25.79
N ASN A 453 -24.59 -12.11 -26.31
CA ASN A 453 -24.35 -11.95 -27.75
C ASN A 453 -23.43 -13.02 -28.35
N GLY A 454 -23.15 -14.12 -27.63
CA GLY A 454 -22.33 -15.22 -28.12
C GLY A 454 -20.83 -15.01 -27.95
N GLY A 455 -20.40 -14.03 -27.16
CA GLY A 455 -19.02 -13.92 -26.69
C GLY A 455 -18.70 -14.97 -25.62
N PHE A 456 -17.42 -15.16 -25.31
CA PHE A 456 -16.95 -16.00 -24.20
C PHE A 456 -17.43 -17.47 -24.21
N GLN A 457 -17.72 -18.03 -25.38
CA GLN A 457 -18.31 -19.38 -25.47
C GLN A 457 -17.40 -20.49 -24.94
N LYS A 458 -16.08 -20.32 -25.00
CA LYS A 458 -15.10 -21.27 -24.44
C LYS A 458 -14.67 -20.93 -23.01
N LEU A 459 -15.23 -19.90 -22.40
CA LEU A 459 -14.80 -19.45 -21.08
C LEU A 459 -15.16 -20.51 -20.03
N GLU A 460 -14.14 -20.99 -19.32
CA GLU A 460 -14.22 -21.99 -18.26
C GLU A 460 -14.10 -21.35 -16.87
N ASN A 461 -13.32 -20.28 -16.73
CA ASN A 461 -13.13 -19.57 -15.46
C ASN A 461 -13.32 -18.06 -15.64
N LEU A 462 -14.26 -17.52 -14.87
CA LEU A 462 -14.49 -16.08 -14.76
C LEU A 462 -14.26 -15.62 -13.32
N ASN A 463 -13.22 -14.82 -13.12
CA ASN A 463 -12.89 -14.25 -11.83
C ASN A 463 -13.18 -12.74 -11.78
N LEU A 464 -14.14 -12.37 -10.94
CA LEU A 464 -14.60 -10.99 -10.71
C LEU A 464 -14.33 -10.54 -9.27
N SER A 465 -13.39 -11.19 -8.58
CA SER A 465 -13.07 -10.88 -7.19
C SER A 465 -12.36 -9.54 -7.03
N ILE A 466 -12.51 -8.95 -5.84
CA ILE A 466 -11.83 -7.72 -5.41
C ILE A 466 -12.20 -6.53 -6.32
N ASN A 467 -13.45 -6.44 -6.77
CA ASN A 467 -13.96 -5.28 -7.52
C ASN A 467 -14.89 -4.46 -6.62
N HIS A 468 -14.32 -3.43 -6.01
CA HIS A 468 -14.91 -2.68 -4.90
C HIS A 468 -15.95 -1.63 -5.31
N GLU A 469 -15.97 -1.24 -6.59
CA GLU A 469 -16.92 -0.25 -7.12
C GLU A 469 -18.22 -0.88 -7.65
N ILE A 470 -18.35 -2.21 -7.59
CA ILE A 470 -19.58 -2.89 -7.97
C ILE A 470 -20.57 -2.82 -6.81
N SER A 471 -21.70 -2.18 -7.05
CA SER A 471 -22.78 -2.04 -6.10
C SER A 471 -23.60 -3.34 -5.97
N GLU A 472 -24.43 -3.41 -4.93
CA GLU A 472 -25.41 -4.50 -4.79
C GLU A 472 -26.33 -4.58 -6.00
N GLU A 473 -26.76 -3.43 -6.50
CA GLU A 473 -27.63 -3.33 -7.66
C GLU A 473 -26.91 -3.79 -8.93
N GLY A 474 -25.64 -3.42 -9.10
CA GLY A 474 -24.78 -3.90 -10.18
C GLY A 474 -24.72 -5.42 -10.22
N TYR A 475 -24.39 -6.07 -9.11
CA TYR A 475 -24.38 -7.54 -9.02
C TYR A 475 -25.76 -8.15 -9.29
N ARG A 476 -26.83 -7.59 -8.72
CA ARG A 476 -28.19 -8.09 -8.94
C ARG A 476 -28.61 -8.01 -10.41
N ASN A 477 -28.31 -6.89 -11.07
CA ASN A 477 -28.63 -6.69 -12.48
C ASN A 477 -27.78 -7.61 -13.37
N PHE A 478 -26.49 -7.75 -13.04
CA PHE A 478 -25.60 -8.69 -13.71
C PHE A 478 -26.10 -10.13 -13.60
N PHE A 479 -26.46 -10.61 -12.41
CA PHE A 479 -27.00 -11.97 -12.24
C PHE A 479 -28.35 -12.17 -12.90
N ARG A 480 -29.13 -11.12 -13.15
CA ARG A 480 -30.37 -11.24 -13.95
C ARG A 480 -30.07 -11.38 -15.43
N ALA A 481 -29.04 -10.70 -15.92
CA ALA A 481 -28.69 -10.66 -17.34
C ALA A 481 -27.75 -11.79 -17.76
N LEU A 482 -26.83 -12.23 -16.90
CA LEU A 482 -25.80 -13.21 -17.27
C LEU A 482 -26.44 -14.54 -17.70
N ASP A 483 -26.11 -14.94 -18.92
CA ASP A 483 -26.56 -16.16 -19.57
C ASP A 483 -25.59 -16.52 -20.72
N ASN A 484 -25.83 -17.64 -21.40
CA ASN A 484 -25.12 -18.06 -22.60
C ASN A 484 -23.60 -18.27 -22.41
N LEU A 485 -23.21 -18.78 -21.25
CA LEU A 485 -21.84 -19.24 -20.94
C LEU A 485 -21.84 -20.76 -20.73
N PRO A 486 -21.97 -21.56 -21.81
CA PRO A 486 -22.23 -23.00 -21.71
C PRO A 486 -21.06 -23.79 -21.12
N ASN A 487 -19.83 -23.27 -21.20
CA ASN A 487 -18.62 -23.96 -20.73
C ASN A 487 -18.08 -23.45 -19.39
N LEU A 488 -18.75 -22.49 -18.75
CA LEU A 488 -18.26 -21.90 -17.50
C LEU A 488 -18.31 -22.93 -16.37
N GLN A 489 -17.14 -23.25 -15.82
CA GLN A 489 -16.96 -24.21 -14.74
C GLN A 489 -16.76 -23.51 -13.40
N GLU A 490 -16.10 -22.36 -13.38
CA GLU A 490 -15.78 -21.61 -12.19
C GLU A 490 -16.19 -20.14 -12.31
N LEU A 491 -16.94 -19.66 -11.32
CA LEU A 491 -17.30 -18.26 -11.15
C LEU A 491 -16.84 -17.80 -9.77
N THR A 492 -15.96 -16.80 -9.75
CA THR A 492 -15.52 -16.16 -8.51
C THR A 492 -16.08 -14.75 -8.43
N ILE A 493 -16.84 -14.47 -7.38
CA ILE A 493 -17.41 -13.16 -7.08
C ILE A 493 -17.01 -12.72 -5.67
N SER A 494 -16.97 -11.42 -5.45
CA SER A 494 -16.66 -10.85 -4.13
C SER A 494 -17.62 -9.73 -3.79
N ARG A 495 -17.63 -9.30 -2.53
CA ARG A 495 -18.33 -8.09 -2.10
C ARG A 495 -17.35 -7.06 -1.53
N HIS A 496 -17.69 -5.79 -1.71
CA HIS A 496 -17.02 -4.67 -1.06
C HIS A 496 -17.25 -4.63 0.46
N PHE A 497 -16.26 -4.09 1.18
CA PHE A 497 -16.31 -3.81 2.61
C PHE A 497 -16.91 -2.42 2.85
N THR A 498 -18.24 -2.32 2.85
CA THR A 498 -18.89 -1.11 3.35
C THR A 498 -18.80 -1.05 4.88
N ALA A 499 -18.87 0.14 5.46
CA ALA A 499 -18.89 0.35 6.92
C ALA A 499 -20.03 -0.40 7.65
N CYS A 500 -21.01 -0.92 6.90
CA CYS A 500 -22.07 -1.80 7.36
C CYS A 500 -22.22 -2.95 6.37
N ILE A 501 -22.10 -4.20 6.83
CA ILE A 501 -22.33 -5.41 6.04
C ILE A 501 -23.73 -5.93 6.40
N LYS A 502 -24.62 -6.03 5.40
CA LYS A 502 -25.99 -6.54 5.56
C LYS A 502 -26.23 -7.76 4.69
N ALA A 503 -27.09 -8.69 5.11
CA ALA A 503 -27.61 -9.75 4.24
C ALA A 503 -28.36 -9.12 3.03
N GLN A 504 -28.33 -9.80 1.89
CA GLN A 504 -28.81 -9.27 0.61
C GLN A 504 -29.68 -10.29 -0.12
N ALA A 505 -30.80 -10.67 0.51
CA ALA A 505 -31.69 -11.71 0.02
C ALA A 505 -32.09 -11.55 -1.46
N THR A 506 -32.32 -10.32 -1.94
CA THR A 506 -32.70 -10.09 -3.34
C THR A 506 -31.57 -10.40 -4.33
N THR A 507 -30.33 -10.10 -3.97
CA THR A 507 -29.14 -10.35 -4.81
C THR A 507 -28.75 -11.82 -4.76
N VAL A 508 -28.82 -12.47 -3.58
CA VAL A 508 -28.60 -13.92 -3.43
C VAL A 508 -29.64 -14.70 -4.23
N LYS A 509 -30.90 -14.25 -4.24
CA LYS A 509 -31.95 -14.83 -5.10
C LYS A 509 -31.64 -14.70 -6.59
N ALA A 510 -31.16 -13.53 -7.03
CA ALA A 510 -30.75 -13.34 -8.41
C ALA A 510 -29.55 -14.25 -8.79
N LEU A 511 -28.56 -14.37 -7.90
CA LEU A 511 -27.41 -15.26 -8.06
C LEU A 511 -27.86 -16.73 -8.17
N SER A 512 -28.75 -17.18 -7.27
CA SER A 512 -29.30 -18.53 -7.28
C SER A 512 -30.00 -18.86 -8.61
N GLN A 513 -30.77 -17.92 -9.15
CA GLN A 513 -31.38 -18.07 -10.49
C GLN A 513 -30.34 -18.07 -11.61
N CYS A 514 -29.28 -17.26 -11.49
CA CYS A 514 -28.18 -17.19 -12.45
C CYS A 514 -27.42 -18.52 -12.55
N VAL A 515 -27.04 -19.11 -11.42
CA VAL A 515 -26.28 -20.37 -11.38
C VAL A 515 -27.03 -21.49 -12.10
N LEU A 516 -28.35 -21.55 -11.99
CA LEU A 516 -29.16 -22.55 -12.68
C LEU A 516 -29.18 -22.39 -14.21
N ARG A 517 -28.87 -21.21 -14.73
CA ARG A 517 -28.70 -20.95 -16.18
C ARG A 517 -27.29 -21.27 -16.67
N LEU A 518 -26.37 -21.64 -15.77
CA LEU A 518 -24.97 -21.95 -16.08
C LEU A 518 -24.71 -23.46 -15.93
N PRO A 519 -25.10 -24.29 -16.92
CA PRO A 519 -25.22 -25.75 -16.76
C PRO A 519 -23.91 -26.49 -16.47
N SER A 520 -22.77 -25.89 -16.80
CA SER A 520 -21.44 -26.48 -16.59
C SER A 520 -20.77 -26.05 -15.29
N LEU A 521 -21.40 -25.17 -14.50
CA LEU A 521 -20.78 -24.62 -13.30
C LEU A 521 -20.55 -25.73 -12.25
N THR A 522 -19.32 -25.86 -11.79
CA THR A 522 -18.92 -26.80 -10.74
C THR A 522 -18.32 -26.11 -9.53
N ARG A 523 -17.90 -24.85 -9.65
CA ARG A 523 -17.36 -24.07 -8.54
C ARG A 523 -17.92 -22.65 -8.53
N LEU A 524 -18.54 -22.29 -7.41
CA LEU A 524 -18.95 -20.92 -7.11
C LEU A 524 -18.16 -20.45 -5.89
N GLN A 525 -17.32 -19.44 -6.07
CA GLN A 525 -16.59 -18.80 -4.97
C GLN A 525 -17.24 -17.46 -4.61
N MET A 526 -17.70 -17.34 -3.36
CA MET A 526 -18.34 -16.14 -2.82
C MET A 526 -17.45 -15.55 -1.72
N LEU A 527 -16.68 -14.52 -2.05
CA LEU A 527 -15.74 -13.88 -1.13
C LEU A 527 -16.38 -12.67 -0.44
N SER A 528 -16.34 -12.63 0.90
CA SER A 528 -16.80 -11.48 1.70
C SER A 528 -18.32 -11.21 1.66
N TRP A 529 -19.13 -12.20 1.28
CA TRP A 529 -20.59 -12.13 1.39
C TRP A 529 -21.02 -12.35 2.84
N LEU A 530 -22.14 -11.78 3.26
CA LEU A 530 -22.80 -12.13 4.52
C LEU A 530 -24.11 -12.80 4.15
N LEU A 531 -24.26 -14.07 4.55
CA LEU A 531 -25.40 -14.91 4.26
C LEU A 531 -26.11 -15.23 5.57
N ASP A 532 -27.42 -15.04 5.61
CA ASP A 532 -28.26 -15.50 6.71
C ASP A 532 -28.77 -16.94 6.48
N ALA A 533 -29.60 -17.45 7.39
CA ALA A 533 -30.13 -18.81 7.29
C ALA A 533 -31.05 -19.00 6.07
N GLU A 534 -31.77 -17.97 5.64
CA GLU A 534 -32.66 -18.03 4.47
C GLU A 534 -31.84 -18.04 3.18
N ASP A 535 -30.78 -17.23 3.12
CA ASP A 535 -29.82 -17.22 2.01
C ASP A 535 -29.14 -18.59 1.83
N LEU A 536 -28.70 -19.21 2.93
CA LEU A 536 -28.09 -20.54 2.88
C LEU A 536 -29.08 -21.61 2.40
N ALA A 537 -30.31 -21.61 2.94
CA ALA A 537 -31.35 -22.53 2.50
C ALA A 537 -31.70 -22.36 1.01
N LEU A 538 -31.68 -21.12 0.51
CA LEU A 538 -31.91 -20.81 -0.90
C LEU A 538 -30.78 -21.34 -1.81
N LEU A 539 -29.53 -21.24 -1.36
CA LEU A 539 -28.37 -21.77 -2.10
C LEU A 539 -28.34 -23.30 -2.08
N ASP A 540 -28.69 -23.94 -0.96
CA ASP A 540 -28.78 -25.39 -0.85
C ASP A 540 -29.88 -25.95 -1.76
N ALA A 541 -31.08 -25.35 -1.73
CA ALA A 541 -32.18 -25.74 -2.63
C ALA A 541 -31.81 -25.54 -4.10
N MET A 542 -31.05 -24.49 -4.42
CA MET A 542 -30.53 -24.26 -5.77
C MET A 542 -29.54 -25.35 -6.17
N LYS A 543 -28.58 -25.69 -5.30
CA LYS A 543 -27.56 -26.69 -5.56
C LYS A 543 -28.18 -28.06 -5.86
N GLU A 544 -29.21 -28.46 -5.12
CA GLU A 544 -29.93 -29.72 -5.35
C GLU A 544 -30.57 -29.80 -6.75
N ARG A 545 -31.07 -28.67 -7.26
CA ARG A 545 -31.69 -28.58 -8.60
C ARG A 545 -30.67 -28.41 -9.73
N HIS A 546 -29.42 -28.10 -9.42
CA HIS A 546 -28.41 -27.80 -10.43
C HIS A 546 -28.03 -29.08 -11.20
N PRO A 547 -27.82 -29.04 -12.54
CA PRO A 547 -27.43 -30.21 -13.33
C PRO A 547 -26.14 -30.91 -12.85
N LYS A 548 -25.26 -30.15 -12.19
CA LYS A 548 -24.01 -30.62 -11.59
C LYS A 548 -24.07 -30.73 -10.06
N SER A 549 -25.25 -30.90 -9.45
CA SER A 549 -25.45 -30.88 -7.98
C SER A 549 -24.38 -31.63 -7.17
N LYS A 550 -24.04 -32.86 -7.58
CA LYS A 550 -23.01 -33.71 -6.93
C LYS A 550 -21.58 -33.16 -6.97
N HIS A 551 -21.27 -32.33 -7.96
CA HIS A 551 -19.94 -31.76 -8.20
C HIS A 551 -19.89 -30.25 -7.94
N LEU A 552 -21.04 -29.60 -7.75
CA LEU A 552 -21.12 -28.16 -7.49
C LEU A 552 -20.66 -27.85 -6.07
N ILE A 553 -19.52 -27.17 -5.97
CA ILE A 553 -18.93 -26.69 -4.73
C ILE A 553 -19.22 -25.20 -4.62
N ILE A 554 -19.98 -24.82 -3.59
CA ILE A 554 -20.17 -23.43 -3.20
C ILE A 554 -19.20 -23.17 -2.06
N SER A 555 -18.15 -22.40 -2.33
CA SER A 555 -17.20 -21.97 -1.32
C SER A 555 -17.52 -20.54 -0.94
N TRP A 556 -17.90 -20.34 0.30
CA TRP A 556 -18.09 -19.02 0.87
C TRP A 556 -17.03 -18.78 1.94
N LYS A 557 -16.24 -17.72 1.76
CA LYS A 557 -15.21 -17.33 2.71
C LYS A 557 -15.44 -15.90 3.14
N TRP A 558 -15.66 -15.71 4.43
CA TRP A 558 -15.69 -14.38 5.00
C TRP A 558 -14.24 -13.92 5.23
N ILE A 559 -13.75 -13.04 4.36
CA ILE A 559 -12.41 -12.46 4.47
C ILE A 559 -12.61 -11.00 4.83
N LEU A 560 -12.45 -10.63 6.10
CA LEU A 560 -12.41 -9.22 6.49
C LEU A 560 -10.99 -8.84 6.89
N PRO A 561 -10.52 -7.64 6.49
CA PRO A 561 -9.24 -7.15 6.97
C PRO A 561 -9.28 -6.66 8.43
N PHE A 562 -10.49 -6.52 8.99
CA PHE A 562 -10.77 -6.00 10.32
C PHE A 562 -11.95 -6.75 10.95
N SER A 563 -12.08 -6.71 12.28
CA SER A 563 -13.22 -7.33 12.96
C SER A 563 -14.54 -6.64 12.55
N PRO A 564 -15.58 -7.37 12.11
CA PRO A 564 -16.85 -6.76 11.70
C PRO A 564 -17.57 -6.13 12.89
N ILE A 565 -18.15 -4.95 12.69
CA ILE A 565 -19.11 -4.36 13.63
C ILE A 565 -20.50 -4.89 13.26
N ILE A 566 -20.95 -5.93 13.96
CA ILE A 566 -22.29 -6.51 13.78
C ILE A 566 -23.29 -5.60 14.51
N GLN A 567 -24.07 -4.82 13.77
CA GLN A 567 -25.24 -4.12 14.32
C GLN A 567 -26.36 -5.15 14.47
N LYS A 568 -26.83 -5.35 15.71
CA LYS A 568 -28.01 -6.16 16.01
C LYS A 568 -29.29 -5.48 15.55
#